data_AF-A0A1I1A8Y6-F1
#
_entry.id   AF-A0A1I1A8Y6-F1
#
_cell.length_a   1.000
_cell.length_b   1.000
_cell.length_c   1.000
_cell.angle_alpha   90.00
_cell.angle_beta   90.00
_cell.angle_gamma   90.00
#
_symmetry.space_group_name_H-M   'P 1'
#
loop_
_entity.id
_entity.type
_entity.pdbx_description
1 polymer ?
#
loop_
_entity_poly.entity_id
_entity_poly.type
_entity_poly.pdbx_seq_one_letter_code
_entity_poly.pdbx_strand_id
1 'polypeptide(L)'
;MQGDGNLVLTLDGRPYWQSGTAGHPGAYAVLQRDGNVVVYDAAGRTPLWQSATSVPSGHEMLLVLEGGGWLVLFDDTANFSSVVVEGRYCGC
;
A
#
# COMPACT_ATOMS: atom_id res chain seq x y z
N MET A 1 1.60 2.19 -9.25
CA MET A 1 2.85 2.94 -9.03
C MET A 1 3.00 3.94 -10.15
N GLN A 2 3.23 5.22 -9.84
CA GLN A 2 3.47 6.26 -10.83
C GLN A 2 4.97 6.35 -11.18
N GLY A 3 5.30 6.99 -12.31
CA GLY A 3 6.68 7.08 -12.82
C GLY A 3 7.61 7.92 -11.93
N ASP A 4 7.06 8.79 -11.10
CA ASP A 4 7.78 9.61 -10.11
C ASP A 4 8.13 8.84 -8.82
N GLY A 5 7.72 7.57 -8.71
CA GLY A 5 7.93 6.75 -7.53
C GLY A 5 6.82 6.85 -6.48
N ASN A 6 5.68 7.45 -6.80
CA ASN A 6 4.57 7.58 -5.86
C ASN A 6 3.56 6.42 -6.02
N LEU A 7 3.17 5.80 -4.91
CA LEU A 7 2.05 4.86 -4.90
C LEU A 7 0.78 5.65 -4.62
N VAL A 8 -0.11 5.72 -5.62
CA VAL A 8 -1.34 6.51 -5.55
C VAL A 8 -2.53 5.60 -5.75
N LEU A 9 -3.50 5.70 -4.84
CA LEU A 9 -4.84 5.13 -5.02
C LEU A 9 -5.70 6.19 -5.72
N THR A 10 -6.23 5.83 -6.88
CA THR A 10 -7.10 6.71 -7.67
C THR A 10 -8.51 6.12 -7.69
N LEU A 11 -9.50 6.95 -7.34
CA LEU A 11 -10.92 6.61 -7.43
C LEU A 11 -11.59 7.60 -8.40
N ASP A 12 -12.31 7.07 -9.39
CA ASP A 12 -12.99 7.88 -10.43
C ASP A 12 -12.06 8.91 -11.12
N GLY A 13 -10.81 8.51 -11.37
CA GLY A 13 -9.80 9.37 -12.00
C GLY A 13 -9.22 10.45 -11.08
N ARG A 14 -9.59 10.48 -9.79
CA ARG A 14 -9.07 11.44 -8.79
C ARG A 14 -8.18 10.75 -7.76
N PRO A 15 -7.06 11.37 -7.35
CA PRO A 15 -6.23 10.82 -6.28
C PRO A 15 -7.02 10.85 -4.97
N TYR A 16 -7.20 9.67 -4.38
CA TYR A 16 -7.87 9.48 -3.10
C TYR A 16 -6.86 9.47 -1.95
N TRP A 17 -5.71 8.83 -2.17
CA TRP A 17 -4.60 8.75 -1.23
C TRP A 17 -3.28 8.51 -1.95
N GLN A 18 -2.16 8.85 -1.30
CA GLN A 18 -0.81 8.57 -1.79
C GLN A 18 0.17 8.22 -0.66
N SER A 19 1.21 7.45 -0.98
CA SER A 19 2.30 7.09 -0.06
C SER A 19 3.23 8.25 0.29
N GLY A 20 3.21 9.34 -0.50
CA GLY A 20 4.10 10.48 -0.30
C GLY A 20 5.55 10.20 -0.72
N THR A 21 5.75 9.23 -1.62
CA THR A 21 7.09 8.77 -2.04
C THR A 21 7.52 9.35 -3.39
N ALA A 22 6.83 10.38 -3.89
CA ALA A 22 7.22 11.10 -5.10
C ALA A 22 8.67 11.62 -5.01
N GLY A 23 9.36 11.67 -6.15
CA GLY A 23 10.79 12.03 -6.22
C GLY A 23 11.75 10.84 -6.16
N HIS A 24 11.22 9.61 -6.17
CA HIS A 24 11.99 8.37 -6.14
C HIS A 24 11.70 7.52 -7.40
N PRO A 25 12.10 7.97 -8.60
CA PRO A 25 11.83 7.26 -9.84
C PRO A 25 12.40 5.83 -9.78
N GLY A 26 11.61 4.86 -10.26
CA GLY A 26 11.95 3.44 -10.18
C GLY A 26 11.63 2.78 -8.84
N ALA A 27 11.10 3.52 -7.86
CA ALA A 27 10.52 2.92 -6.66
C ALA A 27 9.41 1.93 -7.01
N TYR A 28 9.23 0.90 -6.19
CA TYR A 28 8.25 -0.15 -6.40
C TYR A 28 7.58 -0.56 -5.09
N ALA A 29 6.34 -1.04 -5.18
CA ALA A 29 5.59 -1.53 -4.02
C ALA A 29 5.59 -3.06 -3.98
N VAL A 30 5.69 -3.64 -2.78
CA VAL A 30 5.66 -5.08 -2.54
C VAL A 30 4.71 -5.38 -1.41
N LEU A 31 3.86 -6.39 -1.60
CA LEU A 31 3.18 -7.08 -0.49
C LEU A 31 4.11 -8.16 0.05
N GLN A 32 4.57 -7.99 1.28
CA GLN A 32 5.44 -8.91 1.98
C GLN A 32 4.64 -10.08 2.57
N ARG A 33 5.33 -11.18 2.93
CA ARG A 33 4.72 -12.39 3.50
C ARG A 33 4.10 -12.19 4.89
N ASP A 34 4.49 -11.12 5.56
CA ASP A 34 3.92 -10.71 6.84
C ASP A 34 2.69 -9.79 6.64
N GLY A 35 2.22 -9.61 5.40
CA GLY A 35 1.06 -8.76 5.12
C GLY A 35 1.36 -7.27 5.06
N ASN A 36 2.63 -6.85 5.15
CA ASN A 36 2.98 -5.45 5.01
C ASN A 36 3.08 -5.05 3.54
N VAL A 37 2.49 -3.91 3.18
CA VAL A 37 2.71 -3.27 1.88
C VAL A 37 3.80 -2.24 2.07
N VAL A 38 4.93 -2.44 1.38
CA VAL A 38 6.10 -1.57 1.51
C VAL A 38 6.46 -1.00 0.15
N VAL A 39 6.70 0.32 0.10
CA VAL A 39 7.32 0.97 -1.06
C VAL A 39 8.81 1.02 -0.81
N TYR A 40 9.60 0.47 -1.71
CA TYR A 40 11.06 0.52 -1.69
C TYR A 40 11.60 1.48 -2.75
N ASP A 41 12.80 2.00 -2.49
CA ASP A 41 13.59 2.65 -3.53
C ASP A 41 13.91 1.71 -4.71
N ALA A 42 14.41 2.27 -5.81
CA ALA A 42 14.73 1.50 -7.01
C ALA A 42 15.79 0.40 -6.78
N ALA A 43 16.60 0.51 -5.72
CA ALA A 43 17.63 -0.46 -5.38
C ALA A 43 17.12 -1.58 -4.45
N GLY A 44 15.89 -1.47 -3.95
CA GLY A 44 15.31 -2.39 -2.97
C GLY A 44 15.95 -2.32 -1.59
N ARG A 45 16.66 -1.22 -1.26
CA ARG A 45 17.46 -1.10 -0.02
C ARG A 45 16.74 -0.33 1.06
N THR A 46 16.04 0.74 0.68
CA THR A 46 15.42 1.66 1.62
C THR A 46 13.90 1.58 1.52
N PRO A 47 13.18 1.23 2.60
CA PRO A 47 11.74 1.40 2.62
C PRO A 47 11.43 2.90 2.68
N LEU A 48 10.68 3.39 1.70
CA LEU A 48 10.24 4.78 1.59
C LEU A 48 8.91 5.01 2.31
N TRP A 49 8.06 3.97 2.38
CA TRP A 49 6.77 3.97 3.07
C TRP A 49 6.36 2.53 3.42
N GLN A 50 5.55 2.34 4.46
CA GLN A 50 4.90 1.07 4.78
C GLN A 50 3.46 1.25 5.27
N SER A 51 2.62 0.24 5.07
CA SER A 51 1.23 0.22 5.54
C SER A 51 1.09 -0.07 7.03
N ALA A 52 2.17 -0.54 7.69
CA ALA A 52 2.18 -0.93 9.10
C ALA A 52 1.16 -2.04 9.43
N THR A 53 1.01 -3.01 8.52
CA THR A 53 0.08 -4.15 8.64
C THR A 53 0.77 -5.48 8.90
N SER A 54 2.03 -5.47 9.30
CA SER A 54 2.77 -6.70 9.59
C SER A 54 2.04 -7.54 10.65
N VAL A 55 1.69 -8.76 10.29
CA VAL A 55 1.23 -9.84 11.18
C VAL A 55 2.35 -10.88 11.33
N PRO A 56 2.31 -11.75 12.36
CA PRO A 56 3.27 -12.86 12.46
C PRO A 56 3.33 -13.66 11.16
N SER A 57 4.53 -13.88 10.63
CA SER A 57 4.73 -14.54 9.33
C SER A 57 4.20 -15.98 9.34
N GLY A 58 3.53 -16.40 8.26
CA GLY A 58 3.02 -17.77 8.10
C GLY A 58 1.65 -17.87 7.45
N HIS A 59 0.98 -16.74 7.29
CA HIS A 59 -0.36 -16.64 6.75
C HIS A 59 -0.35 -16.39 5.23
N GLU A 60 -1.26 -17.03 4.49
CA GLU A 60 -1.53 -16.64 3.11
C GLU A 60 -2.27 -15.31 3.10
N MET A 61 -1.77 -14.33 2.35
CA MET A 61 -2.33 -12.98 2.32
C MET A 61 -3.11 -12.77 1.02
N LEU A 62 -4.37 -12.35 1.11
CA LEU A 62 -5.14 -11.85 -0.03
C LEU A 62 -5.35 -10.35 0.10
N LEU A 63 -4.91 -9.61 -0.92
CA LEU A 63 -5.15 -8.19 -1.04
C LEU A 63 -6.44 -7.93 -1.82
N VAL A 64 -7.41 -7.28 -1.18
CA VAL A 64 -8.67 -6.90 -1.81
C VAL A 64 -8.83 -5.38 -1.79
N LEU A 65 -9.14 -4.82 -2.95
CA LEU A 65 -9.59 -3.44 -3.07
C LEU A 65 -11.11 -3.44 -3.02
N GLU A 66 -11.68 -2.91 -1.94
CA GLU A 66 -13.12 -2.76 -1.82
C GLU A 66 -13.57 -1.34 -2.18
N GLY A 67 -14.81 -1.21 -2.61
CA GLY A 67 -15.42 0.09 -2.90
C GLY A 67 -15.30 1.04 -1.71
N GLY A 68 -15.05 2.32 -1.98
CA GLY A 68 -14.89 3.35 -0.93
C GLY A 68 -13.44 3.59 -0.48
N GLY A 69 -12.45 3.02 -1.17
CA GLY A 69 -11.03 3.34 -0.97
C GLY A 69 -10.36 2.52 0.14
N TRP A 70 -10.94 1.37 0.49
CA TRP A 70 -10.40 0.46 1.47
C TRP A 70 -9.51 -0.60 0.83
N LEU A 71 -8.39 -0.87 1.49
CA LEU A 71 -7.51 -2.00 1.18
C LEU A 71 -7.67 -3.01 2.32
N VAL A 72 -8.24 -4.16 2.01
CA VAL A 72 -8.47 -5.23 2.98
C VAL A 72 -7.44 -6.33 2.77
N LEU A 73 -6.81 -6.76 3.86
CA LEU A 73 -5.95 -7.93 3.89
C LEU A 73 -6.69 -9.06 4.60
N PHE A 74 -6.84 -10.19 3.92
CA PHE A 74 -7.29 -11.44 4.53
C PHE A 74 -6.09 -12.34 4.79
N ASP A 75 -6.07 -12.98 5.95
CA ASP A 75 -5.22 -14.13 6.20
C ASP A 75 -5.94 -15.47 5.96
N ASP A 76 -5.18 -16.57 5.92
CA ASP A 76 -5.68 -17.95 5.75
C ASP A 76 -6.57 -18.45 6.90
N THR A 77 -6.67 -17.69 8.00
CA THR A 77 -7.56 -17.97 9.13
C THR A 77 -8.88 -17.19 9.07
N ALA A 78 -9.12 -16.43 8.00
CA ALA A 78 -10.26 -15.51 7.84
C ALA A 78 -10.33 -14.41 8.93
N ASN A 79 -9.23 -14.15 9.63
CA ASN A 79 -9.11 -12.93 10.40
C ASN A 79 -8.81 -11.78 9.44
N PHE A 80 -9.56 -10.68 9.58
CA PHE A 80 -9.39 -9.52 8.72
C PHE A 80 -8.56 -8.45 9.43
N SER A 81 -7.58 -7.90 8.71
CA SER A 81 -6.97 -6.62 9.05
C SER A 81 -7.32 -5.63 7.95
N SER A 82 -8.12 -4.62 8.29
CA SER A 82 -8.43 -3.54 7.36
C SER A 82 -7.34 -2.47 7.46
N VAL A 83 -6.65 -2.16 6.37
CA VAL A 83 -5.94 -0.88 6.28
C VAL A 83 -6.94 0.17 5.84
N VAL A 84 -7.14 1.14 6.74
CA VAL A 84 -7.65 2.43 6.30
C VAL A 84 -6.53 3.03 5.47
N VAL A 85 -6.75 3.10 4.17
CA VAL A 85 -6.00 4.04 3.35
C VAL A 85 -6.57 5.41 3.76
N GLU A 86 -6.15 5.96 4.92
CA GLU A 86 -6.61 7.27 5.40
C GLU A 86 -6.06 8.35 4.47
N GLY A 87 -6.74 8.51 3.34
CA GLY A 87 -6.63 9.64 2.45
C GLY A 87 -7.22 10.85 3.13
N ARG A 88 -6.39 11.64 3.80
CA ARG A 88 -6.60 13.09 3.72
C ARG A 88 -6.59 13.40 2.22
N TYR A 89 -7.74 13.83 1.70
CA TYR A 89 -7.83 14.40 0.35
C TYR A 89 -6.57 15.24 0.12
N CYS A 90 -5.76 14.87 -0.87
CA CYS A 90 -4.67 15.73 -1.31
C CYS A 90 -5.32 16.97 -1.93
N GLY A 91 -5.60 17.96 -1.10
CA GLY A 91 -6.00 19.28 -1.54
C GLY A 91 -4.90 19.82 -2.44
N CYS A 92 -5.29 20.25 -3.63
CA CYS A 92 -4.46 20.99 -4.57
C CYS A 92 -3.81 22.21 -3.89
#